data_AF-A0A958TCV1-F1
#
_entry.id   AF-A0A958TCV1-F1
#
_cell.length_a   1.000
_cell.length_b   1.000
_cell.length_c   1.000
_cell.angle_alpha   90.00
_cell.angle_beta   90.00
_cell.angle_gamma   90.00
#
_symmetry.space_group_name_H-M   'P 1'
#
loop_
_entity.id
_entity.type
_entity.pdbx_description
1 polymer ?
#
loop_
_entity_poly.entity_id
_entity_poly.type
_entity_poly.pdbx_seq_one_letter_code
_entity_poly.pdbx_strand_id
1 'polypeptide(L)'
;MKKLFVLIALVLLGSCASESEQKGLQAISAEYEGNATYSKSFNSSMGQQTFKSFNVRLSNSARIDTLPPAVTTGNIARMAYESFSEKERSSYTHVSVELINSKNDTASYQYPMSILPILAQKAKTFKDFSAHLVRRDFKKIDALKNDEEIPGAIGERIGITLSEMEKSFGKLTAYESFGISEIEDAKGSAYQYQGYLVFGNGIRKPYFVFVDTKPEDDRMIGFRVR
;
A
#
# COMPACT_ATOMS: atom_id res chain seq x y z
N MET A 1 -45.93 -44.02 -4.24
CA MET A 1 -44.69 -43.47 -3.66
C MET A 1 -43.82 -42.89 -4.77
N LYS A 2 -43.91 -41.58 -5.04
CA LYS A 2 -43.03 -40.88 -6.00
C LYS A 2 -42.08 -40.01 -5.18
N LYS A 3 -40.79 -40.36 -5.18
CA LYS A 3 -39.75 -39.59 -4.49
C LYS A 3 -39.45 -38.34 -5.32
N LEU A 4 -39.82 -37.17 -4.78
CA LEU A 4 -39.50 -35.87 -5.34
C LEU A 4 -38.06 -35.53 -4.92
N PHE A 5 -37.11 -35.73 -5.83
CA PHE A 5 -35.75 -35.21 -5.66
C PHE A 5 -35.79 -33.70 -5.88
N VAL A 6 -35.81 -32.93 -4.80
CA VAL A 6 -35.55 -31.49 -4.84
C VAL A 6 -34.05 -31.34 -5.01
N LEU A 7 -33.62 -31.17 -6.27
CA LEU A 7 -32.27 -30.75 -6.62
C LEU A 7 -32.15 -29.27 -6.21
N ILE A 8 -31.61 -29.01 -5.02
CA ILE A 8 -31.15 -27.66 -4.66
C ILE A 8 -29.94 -27.37 -5.55
N ALA A 9 -30.20 -26.74 -6.70
CA ALA A 9 -29.17 -26.09 -7.47
C ALA A 9 -28.63 -24.92 -6.63
N LEU A 10 -27.58 -25.19 -5.87
CA LEU A 10 -26.74 -24.17 -5.25
C LEU A 10 -26.12 -23.40 -6.42
N VAL A 11 -26.74 -22.28 -6.81
CA VAL A 11 -26.14 -21.32 -7.73
C VAL A 11 -24.97 -20.71 -6.98
N LEU A 12 -23.81 -21.37 -7.06
CA LEU A 12 -22.50 -20.76 -6.90
C LEU A 12 -22.40 -19.71 -8.02
N LEU A 13 -23.01 -18.55 -7.81
CA LEU A 13 -22.67 -17.36 -8.57
C LEU A 13 -21.19 -17.14 -8.30
N GLY A 14 -20.36 -17.57 -9.25
CA GLY A 14 -18.94 -17.35 -9.24
C GLY A 14 -18.67 -15.86 -9.17
N SER A 15 -18.52 -15.34 -7.96
CA SER A 15 -17.74 -14.14 -7.75
C SER A 15 -16.28 -14.57 -7.69
N CYS A 16 -15.77 -15.17 -8.76
CA CYS A 16 -14.33 -15.15 -8.99
C CYS A 16 -13.92 -13.68 -9.08
N ALA A 17 -12.77 -13.35 -8.51
CA ALA A 17 -12.14 -12.06 -8.68
C ALA A 17 -12.00 -11.84 -10.19
N SER A 18 -12.21 -10.61 -10.63
CA SER A 18 -11.80 -10.26 -11.97
C SER A 18 -10.29 -10.43 -12.12
N GLU A 19 -9.80 -10.40 -13.35
CA GLU A 19 -8.36 -10.46 -13.62
C GLU A 19 -7.59 -9.30 -12.94
N SER A 20 -8.15 -8.09 -12.91
CA SER A 20 -7.59 -6.92 -12.25
C SER A 20 -7.54 -7.07 -10.72
N GLU A 21 -8.62 -7.56 -10.12
CA GLU A 21 -8.68 -7.85 -8.68
C GLU A 21 -7.68 -8.95 -8.31
N GLN A 22 -7.59 -10.01 -9.12
CA GLN A 22 -6.66 -11.11 -8.89
C GLN A 22 -5.21 -10.66 -9.03
N LYS A 23 -4.88 -9.83 -10.01
CA LYS A 23 -3.55 -9.19 -10.15
C LYS A 23 -3.20 -8.36 -8.90
N GLY A 24 -4.16 -7.61 -8.37
CA GLY A 24 -4.00 -6.88 -7.11
C GLY A 24 -3.66 -7.79 -5.93
N LEU A 25 -4.43 -8.87 -5.75
CA LEU A 25 -4.21 -9.83 -4.66
C LEU A 25 -2.87 -10.55 -4.80
N GLN A 26 -2.44 -10.87 -6.01
CA GLN A 26 -1.11 -11.44 -6.28
C GLN A 26 -0.01 -10.45 -5.93
N ALA A 27 -0.15 -9.17 -6.30
CA ALA A 27 0.81 -8.14 -5.94
C ALA A 27 0.90 -7.94 -4.42
N ILE A 28 -0.23 -7.95 -3.71
CA ILE A 28 -0.28 -7.89 -2.25
C ILE A 28 0.39 -9.13 -1.63
N SER A 29 0.07 -10.32 -2.12
CA SER A 29 0.66 -11.57 -1.63
C SER A 29 2.18 -11.58 -1.80
N ALA A 30 2.67 -11.12 -2.95
CA ALA A 30 4.10 -11.02 -3.26
C ALA A 30 4.80 -9.97 -2.38
N GLU A 31 4.23 -8.77 -2.25
CA GLU A 31 4.81 -7.71 -1.42
C GLU A 31 4.91 -8.13 0.04
N TYR A 32 3.87 -8.74 0.60
CA TYR A 32 3.86 -9.10 2.01
C TYR A 32 4.39 -10.50 2.31
N GLU A 33 4.82 -11.27 1.30
CA GLU A 33 5.23 -12.67 1.45
C GLU A 33 4.16 -13.49 2.21
N GLY A 34 2.91 -13.41 1.77
CA GLY A 34 1.77 -14.04 2.44
C GLY A 34 0.61 -14.38 1.53
N ASN A 35 -0.52 -14.78 2.13
CA ASN A 35 -1.72 -15.22 1.43
C ASN A 35 -2.79 -14.12 1.46
N ALA A 36 -2.97 -13.40 0.34
CA ALA A 36 -4.07 -12.47 0.17
C ALA A 36 -5.29 -13.17 -0.46
N THR A 37 -6.43 -13.04 0.19
CA THR A 37 -7.74 -13.52 -0.28
C THR A 37 -8.73 -12.36 -0.31
N TYR A 38 -9.91 -12.57 -0.91
CA TYR A 38 -10.92 -11.53 -0.98
C TYR A 38 -12.33 -12.04 -0.72
N SER A 39 -13.21 -11.10 -0.41
CA SER A 39 -14.66 -11.24 -0.52
C SER A 39 -15.27 -9.92 -0.98
N LYS A 40 -16.54 -9.95 -1.40
CA LYS A 40 -17.30 -8.74 -1.73
C LYS A 40 -18.51 -8.68 -0.81
N SER A 41 -18.74 -7.54 -0.18
CA SER A 41 -19.89 -7.34 0.71
C SER A 41 -20.74 -6.16 0.26
N PHE A 42 -22.05 -6.33 0.37
CA PHE A 42 -23.06 -5.33 0.05
C PHE A 42 -23.99 -5.18 1.26
N ASN A 43 -24.10 -3.98 1.81
CA ASN A 43 -25.05 -3.65 2.86
C ASN A 43 -25.86 -2.41 2.44
N SER A 44 -27.18 -2.57 2.35
CA SER A 44 -28.13 -1.50 2.10
C SER A 44 -29.16 -1.46 3.21
N SER A 45 -29.24 -0.35 3.94
CA SER A 45 -30.30 -0.07 4.92
C SER A 45 -31.17 1.08 4.42
N MET A 46 -32.49 1.04 4.67
CA MET A 46 -33.42 2.09 4.26
C MET A 46 -32.96 3.47 4.78
N GLY A 47 -32.78 4.43 3.86
CA GLY A 47 -32.36 5.79 4.19
C GLY A 47 -30.85 5.99 4.40
N GLN A 48 -30.02 4.95 4.27
CA GLN A 48 -28.56 5.07 4.35
C GLN A 48 -27.86 4.83 3.00
N GLN A 49 -26.69 5.43 2.85
CA GLN A 49 -25.84 5.21 1.68
C GLN A 49 -25.46 3.73 1.59
N THR A 50 -25.57 3.17 0.37
CA THR A 50 -25.22 1.77 0.14
C THR A 50 -23.73 1.54 0.37
N PHE A 51 -23.39 0.59 1.25
CA PHE A 51 -22.02 0.19 1.53
C PHE A 51 -21.65 -1.01 0.65
N LYS A 52 -20.73 -0.79 -0.30
CA LYS A 52 -20.19 -1.84 -1.18
C LYS A 52 -18.69 -1.93 -0.93
N SER A 53 -18.22 -3.04 -0.41
CA SER A 53 -16.80 -3.21 -0.10
C SER A 53 -16.17 -4.38 -0.83
N PHE A 54 -14.96 -4.13 -1.35
CA PHE A 54 -14.00 -5.17 -1.68
C PHE A 54 -13.16 -5.44 -0.44
N ASN A 55 -13.31 -6.61 0.15
CA ASN A 55 -12.63 -6.97 1.39
C ASN A 55 -11.39 -7.79 1.04
N VAL A 56 -10.21 -7.32 1.42
CA VAL A 56 -8.94 -8.05 1.33
C VAL A 56 -8.63 -8.65 2.69
N ARG A 57 -8.25 -9.93 2.72
CA ARG A 57 -7.74 -10.60 3.91
C ARG A 57 -6.32 -11.07 3.64
N LEU A 58 -5.36 -10.60 4.43
CA LEU A 58 -3.96 -11.03 4.39
C LEU A 58 -3.64 -11.89 5.61
N SER A 59 -3.05 -13.05 5.37
CA SER A 59 -2.68 -14.03 6.39
C SER A 59 -1.36 -14.71 6.03
N ASN A 60 -0.81 -15.52 6.94
CA ASN A 60 0.39 -16.32 6.69
C ASN A 60 1.60 -15.49 6.20
N SER A 61 1.81 -14.32 6.79
CA SER A 61 2.96 -13.46 6.51
C SER A 61 3.70 -13.17 7.81
N ALA A 62 5.00 -13.47 7.86
CA ALA A 62 5.83 -13.08 9.01
C ALA A 62 5.98 -11.55 9.12
N ARG A 63 5.72 -10.80 8.05
CA ARG A 63 5.81 -9.33 8.05
C ARG A 63 4.72 -8.72 8.92
N ILE A 64 3.47 -9.18 8.79
CA ILE A 64 2.33 -8.60 9.53
C ILE A 64 2.35 -8.91 11.04
N ASP A 65 3.22 -9.80 11.50
CA ASP A 65 3.46 -10.04 12.92
C ASP A 65 4.22 -8.88 13.60
N THR A 66 4.95 -8.09 12.82
CA THR A 66 5.83 -7.01 13.34
C THR A 66 5.43 -5.63 12.84
N LEU A 67 4.71 -5.55 11.72
CA LEU A 67 4.30 -4.28 11.13
C LEU A 67 3.07 -3.69 11.86
N PRO A 68 3.00 -2.35 12.03
CA PRO A 68 1.84 -1.69 12.61
C PRO A 68 0.58 -1.89 11.74
N PRO A 69 -0.52 -2.50 12.26
CA PRO A 69 -1.68 -2.87 11.45
C PRO A 69 -2.30 -1.72 10.66
N ALA A 70 -2.60 -0.59 11.32
CA ALA A 70 -3.24 0.57 10.70
C ALA A 70 -2.48 1.11 9.47
N VAL A 71 -1.15 1.04 9.52
CA VAL A 71 -0.25 1.54 8.48
C VAL A 71 -0.18 0.55 7.33
N THR A 72 -0.09 -0.74 7.65
CA THR A 72 -0.02 -1.83 6.66
C THR A 72 -1.32 -1.98 5.88
N THR A 73 -2.47 -1.91 6.56
CA THR A 73 -3.77 -1.99 5.89
C THR A 73 -4.02 -0.85 4.92
N GLY A 74 -3.50 0.35 5.22
CA GLY A 74 -3.59 1.50 4.31
C GLY A 74 -2.85 1.27 3.00
N ASN A 75 -1.64 0.70 3.09
CA ASN A 75 -0.87 0.33 1.90
C ASN A 75 -1.55 -0.77 1.08
N ILE A 76 -2.09 -1.81 1.74
CA ILE A 76 -2.83 -2.90 1.07
C ILE A 76 -4.07 -2.37 0.35
N ALA A 77 -4.84 -1.49 1.00
CA ALA A 77 -6.03 -0.89 0.41
C ALA A 77 -5.69 -0.06 -0.84
N ARG A 78 -4.60 0.72 -0.80
CA ARG A 78 -4.07 1.43 -1.97
C ARG A 78 -3.67 0.46 -3.09
N MET A 79 -2.95 -0.62 -2.78
CA MET A 79 -2.52 -1.61 -3.78
C MET A 79 -3.73 -2.26 -4.47
N ALA A 80 -4.78 -2.61 -3.72
CA ALA A 80 -6.01 -3.12 -4.30
C ALA A 80 -6.69 -2.08 -5.22
N TYR A 81 -6.77 -0.82 -4.79
CA TYR A 81 -7.32 0.26 -5.61
C TYR A 81 -6.56 0.48 -6.93
N GLU A 82 -5.22 0.46 -6.87
CA GLU A 82 -4.36 0.64 -8.04
C GLU A 82 -4.58 -0.45 -9.09
N SER A 83 -4.90 -1.68 -8.66
CA SER A 83 -5.16 -2.78 -9.58
C SER A 83 -6.56 -2.77 -10.18
N PHE A 84 -7.53 -2.10 -9.55
CA PHE A 84 -8.90 -2.02 -10.06
C PHE A 84 -8.98 -1.35 -11.43
N SER A 85 -9.79 -1.92 -12.30
CA SER A 85 -10.30 -1.27 -13.50
C SER A 85 -11.21 -0.09 -13.15
N GLU A 86 -11.48 0.79 -14.12
CA GLU A 86 -12.40 1.93 -13.93
C GLU A 86 -13.79 1.47 -13.46
N LYS A 87 -14.31 0.38 -14.06
CA LYS A 87 -15.60 -0.20 -13.68
C LYS A 87 -15.62 -0.65 -12.21
N GLU A 88 -14.54 -1.27 -11.75
CA GLU A 88 -14.42 -1.71 -10.36
C GLU A 88 -14.34 -0.53 -9.40
N ARG A 89 -13.57 0.51 -9.76
CA ARG A 89 -13.45 1.74 -8.95
C ARG A 89 -14.80 2.43 -8.76
N SER A 90 -15.69 2.37 -9.74
CA SER A 90 -17.06 2.90 -9.62
C SER A 90 -18.03 1.94 -8.91
N SER A 91 -17.67 0.67 -8.73
CA SER A 91 -18.56 -0.36 -8.18
C SER A 91 -18.49 -0.48 -6.65
N TYR A 92 -17.38 -0.07 -6.05
CA TYR A 92 -17.15 -0.10 -4.61
C TYR A 92 -17.25 1.29 -4.00
N THR A 93 -17.68 1.34 -2.74
CA THR A 93 -17.57 2.54 -1.90
C THR A 93 -16.39 2.47 -0.96
N HIS A 94 -15.91 1.26 -0.63
CA HIS A 94 -14.79 1.04 0.28
C HIS A 94 -13.89 -0.12 -0.16
N VAL A 95 -12.66 -0.10 0.34
CA VAL A 95 -11.81 -1.30 0.47
C VAL A 95 -11.64 -1.57 1.97
N SER A 96 -12.05 -2.76 2.41
CA SER A 96 -11.77 -3.24 3.77
C SER A 96 -10.53 -4.11 3.74
N VAL A 97 -9.67 -4.02 4.74
CA VAL A 97 -8.50 -4.89 4.88
C VAL A 97 -8.50 -5.52 6.26
N GLU A 98 -8.40 -6.84 6.31
CA GLU A 98 -8.23 -7.66 7.51
C GLU A 98 -6.85 -8.32 7.49
N LEU A 99 -6.09 -8.14 8.57
CA LEU A 99 -4.84 -8.84 8.82
C LEU A 99 -5.08 -9.95 9.84
N ILE A 100 -4.53 -11.15 9.59
CA ILE A 100 -4.54 -12.27 10.53
C ILE A 100 -3.09 -12.67 10.78
N ASN A 101 -2.58 -12.36 11.98
CA ASN A 101 -1.19 -12.63 12.36
C ASN A 101 -0.99 -14.13 12.70
N SER A 102 0.26 -14.54 12.96
CA SER A 102 0.58 -15.94 13.30
C SER A 102 -0.03 -16.44 14.62
N LYS A 103 -0.52 -15.54 15.47
CA LYS A 103 -1.24 -15.84 16.72
C LYS A 103 -2.76 -15.92 16.53
N ASN A 104 -3.26 -15.73 15.31
CA ASN A 104 -4.68 -15.58 14.97
C ASN A 104 -5.34 -14.31 15.53
N ASP A 105 -4.57 -13.31 15.94
CA ASP A 105 -5.13 -11.99 16.23
C ASP A 105 -5.51 -11.30 14.92
N THR A 106 -6.64 -10.59 14.94
CA THR A 106 -7.18 -9.90 13.78
C THR A 106 -7.13 -8.39 13.95
N ALA A 107 -6.76 -7.67 12.89
CA ALA A 107 -6.88 -6.22 12.82
C ALA A 107 -7.54 -5.81 11.50
N SER A 108 -8.63 -5.03 11.58
CA SER A 108 -9.45 -4.72 10.42
C SER A 108 -9.69 -3.21 10.30
N TYR A 109 -9.45 -2.68 9.10
CA TYR A 109 -9.60 -1.26 8.79
C TYR A 109 -10.37 -1.10 7.47
N GLN A 110 -11.04 0.04 7.32
CA GLN A 110 -11.83 0.37 6.13
C GLN A 110 -11.37 1.68 5.54
N TYR A 111 -11.24 1.72 4.23
CA TYR A 111 -10.75 2.89 3.50
C TYR A 111 -11.79 3.29 2.44
N PRO A 112 -12.33 4.51 2.50
CA PRO A 112 -13.30 4.96 1.51
C PRO A 112 -12.64 5.14 0.15
N MET A 113 -13.37 4.84 -0.93
CA MET A 113 -12.88 5.02 -2.29
C MET A 113 -12.56 6.47 -2.66
N SER A 114 -12.96 7.44 -1.84
CA SER A 114 -12.59 8.86 -1.99
C SER A 114 -11.13 9.16 -1.62
N ILE A 115 -10.53 8.44 -0.67
CA ILE A 115 -9.13 8.70 -0.23
C ILE A 115 -8.11 7.92 -1.04
N LEU A 116 -8.46 6.71 -1.49
CA LEU A 116 -7.57 5.82 -2.23
C LEU A 116 -6.99 6.41 -3.53
N PRO A 117 -7.72 7.19 -4.37
CA PRO A 117 -7.12 7.86 -5.53
C PRO A 117 -6.01 8.84 -5.12
N ILE A 118 -6.21 9.60 -4.03
CA ILE A 118 -5.24 10.56 -3.52
C ILE A 118 -3.98 9.81 -3.08
N LEU A 119 -4.13 8.75 -2.29
CA LEU A 119 -3.01 7.91 -1.87
C LEU A 119 -2.30 7.24 -3.05
N ALA A 120 -3.03 6.78 -4.07
CA ALA A 120 -2.44 6.17 -5.26
C ALA A 120 -1.65 7.18 -6.12
N GLN A 121 -2.16 8.40 -6.25
CA GLN A 121 -1.47 9.49 -6.95
C GLN A 121 -0.18 9.85 -6.22
N LYS A 122 -0.26 10.16 -4.92
CA LYS A 122 0.88 10.53 -4.06
C LYS A 122 1.93 9.42 -3.96
N ALA A 123 1.51 8.15 -4.01
CA ALA A 123 2.43 7.01 -4.03
C ALA A 123 3.36 6.97 -5.24
N LYS A 124 3.05 7.66 -6.34
CA LYS A 124 3.94 7.76 -7.51
C LYS A 124 5.27 8.39 -7.11
N THR A 125 5.24 9.47 -6.34
CA THR A 125 6.45 10.14 -5.84
C THR A 125 7.30 9.22 -4.98
N PHE A 126 6.67 8.45 -4.08
CA PHE A 126 7.37 7.43 -3.31
C PHE A 126 8.01 6.36 -4.21
N LYS A 127 7.27 5.82 -5.19
CA LYS A 127 7.76 4.79 -6.11
C LYS A 127 8.91 5.31 -6.98
N ASP A 128 8.80 6.52 -7.51
CA ASP A 128 9.82 7.17 -8.33
C ASP A 128 11.07 7.46 -7.50
N PHE A 129 10.91 8.04 -6.32
CA PHE A 129 12.01 8.28 -5.38
C PHE A 129 12.76 6.98 -5.07
N SER A 130 12.01 5.91 -4.74
CA SER A 130 12.57 4.62 -4.37
C SER A 130 13.28 3.93 -5.55
N ALA A 131 12.71 4.04 -6.75
CA ALA A 131 13.35 3.54 -7.98
C ALA A 131 14.63 4.32 -8.32
N HIS A 132 14.64 5.64 -8.14
CA HIS A 132 15.82 6.47 -8.35
C HIS A 132 16.90 6.22 -7.29
N LEU A 133 16.55 5.91 -6.04
CA LEU A 133 17.51 5.45 -5.04
C LEU A 133 18.24 4.17 -5.49
N VAL A 134 17.49 3.15 -5.90
CA VAL A 134 18.07 1.86 -6.35
C VAL A 134 18.95 2.05 -7.59
N ARG A 135 18.54 2.93 -8.52
CA ARG A 135 19.31 3.24 -9.75
C ARG A 135 20.44 4.25 -9.53
N ARG A 136 20.56 4.82 -8.32
CA ARG A 136 21.49 5.91 -7.96
C ARG A 136 21.34 7.16 -8.85
N ASP A 137 20.13 7.44 -9.30
CA ASP A 137 19.82 8.63 -10.11
C ASP A 137 19.45 9.80 -9.19
N PHE A 138 20.45 10.30 -8.47
CA PHE A 138 20.25 11.32 -7.44
C PHE A 138 19.75 12.66 -7.99
N LYS A 139 20.05 12.96 -9.25
CA LYS A 139 19.52 14.15 -9.93
C LYS A 139 18.01 14.08 -10.11
N LYS A 140 17.47 12.89 -10.40
CA LYS A 140 16.02 12.70 -10.48
C LYS A 140 15.34 12.77 -9.11
N ILE A 141 16.03 12.37 -8.03
CA ILE A 141 15.54 12.58 -6.67
C ILE A 141 15.38 14.07 -6.38
N ASP A 142 16.37 14.90 -6.75
CA ASP A 142 16.28 16.35 -6.57
C ASP A 142 15.10 16.97 -7.32
N ALA A 143 14.65 16.38 -8.43
CA ALA A 143 13.49 16.85 -9.19
C ALA A 143 12.13 16.46 -8.57
N LEU A 144 12.09 15.56 -7.58
CA LEU A 144 10.86 15.13 -6.92
C LEU A 144 10.48 15.98 -5.71
N LYS A 145 11.40 16.83 -5.23
CA LYS A 145 11.22 17.57 -3.98
C LYS A 145 10.39 18.84 -4.18
N ASN A 146 9.72 19.24 -3.12
CA ASN A 146 9.23 20.60 -2.98
C ASN A 146 10.42 21.50 -2.58
N ASP A 147 10.77 22.49 -3.40
CA ASP A 147 11.92 23.38 -3.16
C ASP A 147 11.74 24.31 -1.95
N GLU A 148 10.49 24.63 -1.58
CA GLU A 148 10.18 25.48 -0.42
C GLU A 148 10.40 24.70 0.89
N GLU A 149 9.98 23.44 0.92
CA GLU A 149 10.09 22.56 2.10
C GLU A 149 11.48 21.92 2.24
N ILE A 150 12.11 21.58 1.11
CA ILE A 150 13.45 20.98 1.05
C ILE A 150 14.36 21.90 0.22
N PRO A 151 14.95 22.94 0.84
CA PRO A 151 15.82 23.85 0.12
C PRO A 151 17.15 23.20 -0.29
N GLY A 152 17.58 23.47 -1.52
CA GLY A 152 18.83 22.94 -2.08
C GLY A 152 18.76 21.48 -2.54
N ALA A 153 19.84 20.99 -3.14
CA ALA A 153 19.94 19.60 -3.59
C ALA A 153 20.20 18.66 -2.40
N ILE A 154 19.50 17.52 -2.37
CA ILE A 154 19.63 16.48 -1.35
C ILE A 154 20.25 15.20 -1.91
N GLY A 155 20.24 15.03 -3.24
CA GLY A 155 20.68 13.83 -3.93
C GLY A 155 22.11 13.42 -3.58
N GLU A 156 23.04 14.38 -3.51
CA GLU A 156 24.43 14.10 -3.12
C GLU A 156 24.54 13.55 -1.69
N ARG A 157 23.85 14.18 -0.73
CA ARG A 157 23.86 13.73 0.68
C ARG A 157 23.26 12.35 0.83
N ILE A 158 22.15 12.09 0.12
CA ILE A 158 21.54 10.76 0.04
C ILE A 158 22.54 9.75 -0.54
N GLY A 159 23.27 10.12 -1.60
CA GLY A 159 24.28 9.26 -2.22
C GLY A 159 25.44 8.93 -1.28
N ILE A 160 25.89 9.88 -0.45
CA ILE A 160 26.90 9.66 0.58
C ILE A 160 26.38 8.66 1.62
N THR A 161 25.21 8.93 2.23
CA THR A 161 24.59 8.04 3.23
C THR A 161 24.40 6.63 2.67
N LEU A 162 23.90 6.51 1.44
CA LEU A 162 23.70 5.21 0.80
C LEU A 162 25.03 4.47 0.62
N SER A 163 26.07 5.17 0.18
CA SER A 163 27.40 4.57 0.00
C SER A 163 28.01 4.11 1.32
N GLU A 164 27.73 4.78 2.43
CA GLU A 164 28.14 4.34 3.77
C GLU A 164 27.39 3.09 4.23
N MET A 165 26.07 3.05 4.00
CA MET A 165 25.25 1.87 4.29
C MET A 165 25.72 0.68 3.45
N GLU A 166 26.06 0.89 2.18
CA GLU A 166 26.50 -0.19 1.30
C GLU A 166 27.85 -0.80 1.69
N LYS A 167 28.73 -0.04 2.35
CA LYS A 167 29.97 -0.59 2.95
C LYS A 167 29.67 -1.59 4.05
N SER A 168 28.56 -1.40 4.77
CA SER A 168 28.18 -2.23 5.93
C SER A 168 27.23 -3.37 5.56
N PHE A 169 26.34 -3.15 4.59
CA PHE A 169 25.24 -4.07 4.29
C PHE A 169 25.32 -4.66 2.86
N GLY A 170 26.34 -4.32 2.07
CA GLY A 170 26.41 -4.68 0.66
C GLY A 170 25.58 -3.72 -0.21
N LYS A 171 25.56 -3.92 -1.53
CA LYS A 171 24.88 -3.01 -2.46
C LYS A 171 23.38 -2.92 -2.19
N LEU A 172 22.77 -1.75 -2.39
CA LEU A 172 21.31 -1.61 -2.44
C LEU A 172 20.80 -2.33 -3.69
N THR A 173 19.91 -3.30 -3.53
CA THR A 173 19.41 -4.14 -4.65
C THR A 173 17.95 -3.88 -4.96
N ALA A 174 17.15 -3.50 -3.98
CA ALA A 174 15.72 -3.30 -4.14
C ALA A 174 15.15 -2.38 -3.05
N TYR A 175 13.87 -2.05 -3.21
CA TYR A 175 13.03 -1.53 -2.14
C TYR A 175 11.75 -2.35 -2.04
N GLU A 176 11.14 -2.38 -0.86
CA GLU A 176 9.87 -3.04 -0.57
C GLU A 176 8.95 -2.05 0.15
N SER A 177 7.68 -1.95 -0.26
CA SER A 177 6.71 -1.04 0.36
C SER A 177 5.88 -1.78 1.42
N PHE A 178 5.74 -1.20 2.61
CA PHE A 178 5.03 -1.92 3.69
C PHE A 178 3.95 -1.10 4.40
N GLY A 179 3.85 0.21 4.13
CA GLY A 179 3.03 1.06 4.96
C GLY A 179 2.72 2.44 4.41
N ILE A 180 1.56 2.96 4.80
CA ILE A 180 1.17 4.36 4.60
C ILE A 180 0.49 4.85 5.86
N SER A 181 0.87 6.03 6.33
CA SER A 181 0.18 6.75 7.40
C SER A 181 0.02 8.21 7.05
N GLU A 182 -1.03 8.84 7.56
CA GLU A 182 -1.07 10.29 7.66
C GLU A 182 -0.39 10.68 8.97
N ILE A 183 0.50 11.66 8.90
CA ILE A 183 1.13 12.27 10.07
C ILE A 183 0.73 13.74 10.12
N GLU A 184 0.55 14.27 11.33
CA GLU A 184 0.22 15.67 11.55
C GLU A 184 1.15 16.23 12.62
N ASP A 185 1.70 17.41 12.38
CA ASP A 185 2.48 18.18 13.34
C ASP A 185 2.13 19.68 13.26
N ALA A 186 2.88 20.51 13.99
CA ALA A 186 2.65 21.96 14.04
C ALA A 186 2.82 22.68 12.69
N LYS A 187 3.44 22.04 11.70
CA LYS A 187 3.67 22.57 10.34
C LYS A 187 2.62 22.11 9.34
N GLY A 188 1.81 21.10 9.67
CA GLY A 188 0.73 20.59 8.83
C GLY A 188 0.65 19.07 8.82
N SER A 189 -0.02 18.52 7.81
CA SER A 189 -0.13 17.07 7.61
C SER A 189 0.63 16.58 6.38
N ALA A 190 1.09 15.34 6.44
CA ALA A 190 1.80 14.67 5.35
C ALA A 190 1.38 13.21 5.25
N TYR A 191 1.35 12.67 4.03
CA TYR A 191 1.34 11.23 3.82
C TYR A 191 2.76 10.69 3.92
N GLN A 192 2.99 9.83 4.92
CA GLN A 192 4.24 9.11 5.12
C GLN A 192 4.14 7.72 4.48
N TYR A 193 4.81 7.56 3.34
CA TYR A 193 5.03 6.26 2.70
C TYR A 193 6.22 5.55 3.33
N GLN A 194 6.05 4.28 3.64
CA GLN A 194 7.00 3.50 4.41
C GLN A 194 7.48 2.29 3.61
N GLY A 195 8.79 2.10 3.58
CA GLY A 195 9.41 0.99 2.87
C GLY A 195 10.70 0.51 3.52
N TYR A 196 11.22 -0.61 3.04
CA TYR A 196 12.55 -1.09 3.36
C TYR A 196 13.48 -0.92 2.17
N LEU A 197 14.69 -0.43 2.43
CA LEU A 197 15.83 -0.59 1.55
C LEU A 197 16.38 -2.00 1.75
N VAL A 198 16.46 -2.78 0.67
CA VAL A 198 16.93 -4.16 0.70
C VAL A 198 18.36 -4.21 0.18
N PHE A 199 19.29 -4.61 1.03
CA PHE A 199 20.71 -4.70 0.70
C PHE A 199 21.14 -6.13 0.36
N GLY A 200 22.24 -6.27 -0.38
CA GLY A 200 22.71 -7.54 -0.92
C GLY A 200 23.04 -8.62 0.12
N ASN A 201 23.26 -8.26 1.38
CA ASN A 201 23.41 -9.22 2.48
C ASN A 201 22.08 -9.66 3.13
N GLY A 202 20.94 -9.24 2.58
CA GLY A 202 19.60 -9.53 3.09
C GLY A 202 19.10 -8.58 4.19
N ILE A 203 19.92 -7.63 4.66
CA ILE A 203 19.48 -6.63 5.64
C ILE A 203 18.47 -5.67 5.00
N ARG A 204 17.40 -5.42 5.75
CA ARG A 204 16.34 -4.47 5.42
C ARG A 204 16.44 -3.25 6.33
N LYS A 205 16.53 -2.04 5.76
CA LYS A 205 16.56 -0.79 6.52
C LYS A 205 15.30 0.04 6.26
N PRO A 206 14.52 0.36 7.30
CA PRO A 206 13.31 1.14 7.11
C PRO A 206 13.65 2.56 6.65
N TYR A 207 12.87 3.06 5.72
CA TYR A 207 12.91 4.45 5.28
C TYR A 207 11.50 4.97 5.03
N PHE A 208 11.39 6.29 5.00
CA PHE A 208 10.14 6.99 4.83
C PHE A 208 10.28 8.12 3.83
N VAL A 209 9.24 8.32 3.02
CA VAL A 209 9.07 9.47 2.14
C VAL A 209 7.80 10.18 2.55
N PHE A 210 7.88 11.49 2.74
CA PHE A 210 6.78 12.33 3.14
C PHE A 210 6.32 13.14 1.94
N VAL A 211 5.03 13.09 1.62
CA VAL A 211 4.40 13.80 0.50
C VAL A 211 3.27 14.66 1.08
N ASP A 212 3.14 15.90 0.60
CA ASP A 212 2.11 16.85 1.07
C ASP A 212 0.70 16.24 0.91
N THR A 213 -0.22 16.55 1.83
CA THR A 213 -1.63 16.14 1.76
C THR A 213 -2.46 16.99 0.80
N LYS A 214 -1.96 18.18 0.40
CA LYS A 214 -2.61 19.05 -0.59
C LYS A 214 -2.83 18.30 -1.90
N PRO A 215 -4.06 18.23 -2.42
CA PRO A 215 -4.40 17.43 -3.60
C PRO A 215 -3.51 17.70 -4.83
N GLU A 216 -3.13 18.95 -5.02
CA GLU A 216 -2.38 19.45 -6.18
C GLU A 216 -0.86 19.30 -6.10
N ASP A 217 -0.28 19.06 -4.91
CA ASP A 217 1.18 18.98 -4.75
C ASP A 217 1.66 17.56 -4.46
N ASP A 218 2.04 16.84 -5.51
CA ASP A 218 2.59 15.48 -5.38
C ASP A 218 4.07 15.47 -4.99
N ARG A 219 4.70 16.61 -4.71
CA ARG A 219 6.12 16.67 -4.42
C ARG A 219 6.45 16.15 -3.03
N MET A 220 7.65 15.60 -2.92
CA MET A 220 8.21 15.15 -1.65
C MET A 220 8.56 16.35 -0.77
N ILE A 221 8.07 16.34 0.46
CA ILE A 221 8.34 17.35 1.49
C ILE A 221 9.28 16.84 2.58
N GLY A 222 9.63 15.54 2.55
CA GLY A 222 10.70 15.01 3.40
C GLY A 222 11.11 13.59 3.06
N PHE A 223 12.24 13.18 3.62
CA PHE A 223 12.74 11.80 3.57
C PHE A 223 13.53 11.46 4.85
N ARG A 224 13.45 10.20 5.31
CA ARG A 224 14.21 9.71 6.47
C ARG A 224 14.58 8.23 6.31
N VAL A 225 15.83 7.88 6.58
CA VAL A 225 16.28 6.48 6.79
C VAL A 225 16.44 6.22 8.28
N ARG A 226 16.14 5.00 8.75
CA ARG A 226 16.31 4.55 10.12
C ARG A 226 17.25 3.33 10.23
#